data_AF-A0A812S3N2-F1
#
_entry.id   AF-A0A812S3N2-F1
#
_cell.length_a   1.000
_cell.length_b   1.000
_cell.length_c   1.000
_cell.angle_alpha   90.00
_cell.angle_beta   90.00
_cell.angle_gamma   90.00
#
_symmetry.space_group_name_H-M   'P 1'
#
loop_
_entity.id
_entity.type
_entity.pdbx_description
1 polymer ?
#
loop_
_entity_poly.entity_id
_entity_poly.type
_entity_poly.pdbx_seq_one_letter_code
_entity_poly.pdbx_strand_id
1 'polypeptide(L)'
;MGCGNSKVDEDDQTSSEEDSYGGALQNGFGPLDWGISTEQVEEVMRDKRCITKTVMNITDTGSSTMRNIVDKIVVPATASTGTGYALYLNKSEPLKAKVMVSHAWDEYYRDFALALQKAGRPGPFWICAFAIYQPEDIPELTIAKQLGPDPSRGPFSAVLKSADAMLCIVTTSCDIYARMWCVFEMYTALQVGVPVQMFAFAISPAGMPGIRAGELTNDPIKDTCEKAIDTKSARCGHPSQPQNDDEKAIRKNIEAMPGSYTTLDEAIELARLQYLKDTLNSQDLQDRAAMLKGRPFTEDPREVYQQAISTVEARFCGTLRP
;
A
#
# COMPACT_ATOMS: atom_id res chain seq x y z
N MET A 1 -65.10 -14.38 7.12
CA MET A 1 -63.93 -14.62 6.27
C MET A 1 -62.85 -13.66 6.73
N GLY A 2 -61.93 -14.13 7.59
CA GLY A 2 -60.90 -13.30 8.21
C GLY A 2 -59.62 -13.34 7.39
N CYS A 3 -59.16 -12.19 6.92
CA CYS A 3 -57.85 -12.02 6.30
C CYS A 3 -56.81 -11.90 7.42
N GLY A 4 -56.02 -12.96 7.63
CA GLY A 4 -54.83 -12.92 8.47
C GLY A 4 -53.66 -12.36 7.66
N ASN A 5 -53.19 -11.16 8.01
CA ASN A 5 -51.90 -10.65 7.56
C ASN A 5 -50.81 -11.22 8.48
N SER A 6 -50.08 -12.21 7.98
CA SER A 6 -48.80 -12.63 8.54
C SER A 6 -47.74 -11.58 8.19
N LYS A 7 -47.26 -10.86 9.20
CA LYS A 7 -45.97 -10.14 9.13
C LYS A 7 -44.87 -11.17 8.95
N VAL A 8 -44.12 -11.05 7.86
CA VAL A 8 -42.83 -11.71 7.71
C VAL A 8 -41.82 -10.74 8.33
N ASP A 9 -41.29 -11.12 9.48
CA ASP A 9 -40.15 -10.44 10.07
C ASP A 9 -38.93 -10.82 9.20
N GLU A 10 -38.46 -9.87 8.40
CA GLU A 10 -37.15 -9.94 7.75
C GLU A 10 -36.09 -9.79 8.84
N ASP A 11 -35.70 -10.92 9.44
CA ASP A 11 -34.51 -11.01 10.28
C ASP A 11 -33.28 -10.67 9.41
N ASP A 12 -32.76 -9.47 9.68
CA ASP A 12 -31.52 -8.89 9.17
C ASP A 12 -30.32 -9.78 9.57
N GLN A 13 -30.02 -10.79 8.74
CA GLN A 13 -28.85 -11.67 8.86
C GLN A 13 -27.58 -11.00 8.29
N THR A 14 -27.24 -9.79 8.74
CA THR A 14 -25.96 -9.13 8.39
C THR A 14 -24.84 -9.41 9.40
N SER A 15 -25.05 -10.31 10.38
CA SER A 15 -24.16 -10.47 11.54
C SER A 15 -23.04 -11.52 11.43
N SER A 16 -22.59 -11.96 10.25
CA SER A 16 -21.62 -13.09 10.17
C SER A 16 -20.25 -12.80 9.54
N GLU A 17 -19.94 -11.57 9.12
CA GLU A 17 -18.63 -11.26 8.50
C GLU A 17 -17.68 -10.47 9.43
N GLU A 18 -18.20 -9.72 10.41
CA GLU A 18 -17.38 -8.97 11.38
C GLU A 18 -16.67 -9.86 12.41
N ASP A 19 -17.11 -11.12 12.57
CA ASP A 19 -16.60 -12.07 13.58
C ASP A 19 -15.14 -12.52 13.40
N SER A 20 -14.47 -12.08 12.33
CA SER A 20 -13.12 -12.54 12.02
C SER A 20 -11.98 -11.65 12.53
N TYR A 21 -12.24 -10.37 12.82
CA TYR A 21 -11.23 -9.43 13.32
C TYR A 21 -10.94 -9.68 14.80
N GLY A 22 -9.67 -9.92 15.14
CA GLY A 22 -9.24 -10.28 16.50
C GLY A 22 -8.65 -9.14 17.32
N GLY A 23 -8.65 -7.90 16.81
CA GLY A 23 -8.03 -6.75 17.44
C GLY A 23 -9.01 -5.83 18.16
N ALA A 24 -8.46 -4.78 18.79
CA ALA A 24 -9.25 -3.73 19.43
C ALA A 24 -10.01 -2.89 18.39
N LEU A 25 -11.27 -2.55 18.71
CA LEU A 25 -12.12 -1.65 17.92
C LEU A 25 -11.83 -0.19 18.28
N GLN A 26 -12.04 0.72 17.33
CA GLN A 26 -11.91 2.17 17.56
C GLN A 26 -13.29 2.75 17.83
N ASN A 27 -13.60 3.06 19.09
CA ASN A 27 -14.93 3.54 19.51
C ASN A 27 -16.10 2.65 19.02
N GLY A 28 -15.88 1.33 19.02
CA GLY A 28 -16.87 0.34 18.56
C GLY A 28 -16.87 0.08 17.05
N PHE A 29 -16.07 0.80 16.27
CA PHE A 29 -15.95 0.60 14.82
C PHE A 29 -14.81 -0.36 14.46
N GLY A 30 -15.10 -1.28 13.54
CA GLY A 30 -14.14 -2.25 13.02
C GLY A 30 -13.30 -1.72 11.87
N PRO A 31 -12.27 -2.48 11.42
CA PRO A 31 -11.32 -2.05 10.38
C PRO A 31 -11.96 -1.63 9.06
N LEU A 32 -13.12 -2.20 8.73
CA LEU A 32 -13.87 -1.84 7.53
C LEU A 32 -14.33 -0.38 7.56
N ASP A 33 -14.57 0.21 8.71
CA ASP A 33 -15.03 1.61 8.85
C ASP A 33 -13.88 2.64 8.86
N TRP A 34 -12.63 2.18 8.78
CA TRP A 34 -11.45 3.05 8.90
C TRP A 34 -10.98 3.57 7.54
N GLY A 35 -11.91 3.81 6.61
CA GLY A 35 -11.65 4.28 5.27
C GLY A 35 -11.34 5.78 5.17
N ILE A 36 -10.44 6.15 4.27
CA ILE A 36 -10.11 7.53 3.90
C ILE A 36 -10.34 7.75 2.39
N SER A 37 -10.85 8.90 1.99
CA SER A 37 -11.04 9.26 0.57
C SER A 37 -9.76 9.79 -0.08
N THR A 38 -9.71 9.80 -1.42
CA THR A 38 -8.62 10.44 -2.18
C THR A 38 -8.46 11.90 -1.79
N GLU A 39 -9.57 12.64 -1.69
CA GLU A 39 -9.59 14.06 -1.37
C GLU A 39 -8.98 14.34 0.00
N GLN A 40 -9.28 13.50 1.00
CA GLN A 40 -8.70 13.60 2.35
C GLN A 40 -7.19 13.33 2.35
N VAL A 41 -6.70 12.37 1.54
CA VAL A 41 -5.25 12.15 1.35
C VAL A 41 -4.60 13.38 0.69
N GLU A 42 -5.24 13.99 -0.31
CA GLU A 42 -4.73 15.21 -0.93
C GLU A 42 -4.74 16.41 0.01
N GLU A 43 -5.73 16.53 0.90
CA GLU A 43 -5.78 17.59 1.91
C GLU A 43 -4.59 17.53 2.87
N VAL A 44 -4.19 16.33 3.29
CA VAL A 44 -2.97 16.14 4.09
C VAL A 44 -1.74 16.65 3.33
N MET A 45 -1.64 16.41 2.02
CA MET A 45 -0.52 16.92 1.20
C MET A 45 -0.47 18.46 1.16
N ARG A 46 -1.63 19.14 1.33
CA ARG A 46 -1.73 20.61 1.37
C ARG A 46 -1.50 21.18 2.78
N ASP A 47 -1.39 20.35 3.81
CA ASP A 47 -1.16 20.80 5.18
C ASP A 47 0.23 21.47 5.32
N LYS A 48 0.28 22.64 5.95
CA LYS A 48 1.52 23.41 6.13
C LYS A 48 2.59 22.64 6.93
N ARG A 49 2.20 21.67 7.75
CA ARG A 49 3.09 20.81 8.54
C ARG A 49 3.85 19.79 7.67
N CYS A 50 3.39 19.53 6.44
CA CYS A 50 4.10 18.74 5.44
C CYS A 50 5.30 19.47 4.84
N ILE A 51 5.34 20.80 4.94
CA ILE A 51 6.37 21.65 4.34
C ILE A 51 7.58 21.70 5.27
N THR A 52 8.70 21.13 4.86
CA THR A 52 9.88 20.97 5.72
C THR A 52 10.89 22.10 5.57
N LYS A 53 11.01 22.70 4.37
CA LYS A 53 11.90 23.85 4.12
C LYS A 53 11.32 24.79 3.05
N THR A 54 11.35 26.08 3.36
CA THR A 54 11.28 27.14 2.36
C THR A 54 12.72 27.58 2.09
N VAL A 55 13.31 27.11 0.98
CA VAL A 55 14.60 27.63 0.53
C VAL A 55 14.32 28.54 -0.67
N MET A 56 14.69 29.82 -0.56
CA MET A 56 14.58 30.80 -1.65
C MET A 56 13.18 30.89 -2.31
N ASN A 57 12.10 30.99 -1.53
CA ASN A 57 10.70 31.05 -2.02
C ASN A 57 10.21 29.80 -2.79
N ILE A 58 10.94 28.69 -2.76
CA ILE A 58 10.46 27.39 -3.23
C ILE A 58 10.05 26.58 -1.99
N THR A 59 8.77 26.29 -1.85
CA THR A 59 8.24 25.40 -0.81
C THR A 59 8.52 23.96 -1.21
N ASP A 60 9.47 23.32 -0.53
CA ASP A 60 9.71 21.89 -0.68
C ASP A 60 8.66 21.12 0.14
N THR A 61 7.60 20.72 -0.55
CA THR A 61 6.55 19.83 -0.05
C THR A 61 6.93 18.36 -0.18
N GLY A 62 8.05 18.04 -0.85
CA GLY A 62 8.43 16.67 -1.21
C GLY A 62 9.20 15.92 -0.13
N SER A 63 9.71 16.59 0.90
CA SER A 63 10.67 15.96 1.82
C SER A 63 10.07 15.26 3.04
N SER A 64 8.76 15.39 3.31
CA SER A 64 8.13 14.70 4.45
C SER A 64 7.87 13.24 4.10
N THR A 65 8.38 12.32 4.90
CA THR A 65 8.03 10.90 4.76
C THR A 65 6.65 10.61 5.35
N MET A 66 6.04 9.45 5.03
CA MET A 66 4.80 9.04 5.70
C MET A 66 4.93 9.03 7.22
N ARG A 67 6.09 8.62 7.76
CA ARG A 67 6.39 8.74 9.20
C ARG A 67 6.27 10.18 9.70
N ASN A 68 6.80 11.15 8.96
CA ASN A 68 6.66 12.56 9.33
C ASN A 68 5.20 13.03 9.27
N ILE A 69 4.40 12.54 8.32
CA ILE A 69 2.96 12.82 8.27
C ILE A 69 2.27 12.30 9.52
N VAL A 70 2.59 11.08 9.93
CA VAL A 70 2.01 10.49 11.13
C VAL A 70 2.37 11.31 12.36
N ASP A 71 3.66 11.61 12.55
CA ASP A 71 4.15 12.34 13.74
C ASP A 71 3.62 13.78 13.83
N LYS A 72 3.53 14.48 12.68
CA LYS A 72 3.20 15.92 12.67
C LYS A 72 1.71 16.21 12.50
N ILE A 73 0.96 15.28 11.91
CA ILE A 73 -0.44 15.49 11.52
C ILE A 73 -1.34 14.49 12.21
N VAL A 74 -1.16 13.20 11.95
CA VAL A 74 -2.09 12.15 12.42
C VAL A 74 -2.11 12.08 13.94
N VAL A 75 -0.95 11.91 14.58
CA VAL A 75 -0.86 11.75 16.03
C VAL A 75 -1.43 12.97 16.77
N PRO A 76 -1.01 14.23 16.45
CA PRO A 76 -1.56 15.39 17.14
C PRO A 76 -3.05 15.61 16.90
N ALA A 77 -3.58 15.25 15.73
CA ALA A 77 -5.00 15.40 15.41
C ALA A 77 -5.88 14.36 16.10
N THR A 78 -5.33 13.19 16.45
CA THR A 78 -6.10 12.05 16.97
C THR A 78 -5.81 11.72 18.43
N ALA A 79 -4.85 12.38 19.08
CA ALA A 79 -4.54 12.21 20.49
C ALA A 79 -5.81 12.25 21.36
N SER A 80 -5.94 11.27 22.26
CA SER A 80 -7.08 11.07 23.16
C SER A 80 -8.46 10.87 22.50
N THR A 81 -8.57 10.69 21.18
CA THR A 81 -9.87 10.53 20.50
C THR A 81 -10.37 9.07 20.45
N GLY A 82 -9.47 8.09 20.59
CA GLY A 82 -9.80 6.68 20.40
C GLY A 82 -10.06 6.27 18.95
N THR A 83 -9.69 7.11 17.97
CA THR A 83 -9.92 6.88 16.54
C THR A 83 -8.72 7.26 15.70
N GLY A 84 -8.34 6.42 14.74
CA GLY A 84 -7.37 6.74 13.70
C GLY A 84 -7.85 7.91 12.84
N TYR A 85 -6.94 8.53 12.09
CA TYR A 85 -7.20 9.76 11.35
C TYR A 85 -8.40 9.65 10.40
N ALA A 86 -8.50 8.54 9.68
CA ALA A 86 -9.59 8.25 8.76
C ALA A 86 -10.97 8.30 9.46
N LEU A 87 -11.11 7.55 10.56
CA LEU A 87 -12.35 7.51 11.34
C LEU A 87 -12.60 8.83 12.08
N TYR A 88 -11.56 9.52 12.54
CA TYR A 88 -11.65 10.84 13.16
C TYR A 88 -12.30 11.87 12.22
N LEU A 89 -11.89 11.88 10.94
CA LEU A 89 -12.48 12.75 9.92
C LEU A 89 -13.92 12.35 9.56
N ASN A 90 -14.19 11.04 9.55
CA ASN A 90 -15.46 10.47 9.07
C ASN A 90 -16.40 10.04 10.21
N LYS A 91 -16.23 10.57 11.43
CA LYS A 91 -16.90 10.08 12.65
C LYS A 91 -18.44 10.08 12.58
N SER A 92 -19.04 10.98 11.81
CA SER A 92 -20.50 11.06 11.65
C SER A 92 -21.04 10.04 10.66
N GLU A 93 -20.21 9.66 9.68
CA GLU A 93 -20.55 8.72 8.61
C GLU A 93 -19.27 7.99 8.19
N PRO A 94 -18.87 6.92 8.92
CA PRO A 94 -17.64 6.21 8.65
C PRO A 94 -17.60 5.67 7.22
N LEU A 95 -16.45 5.82 6.57
CA LEU A 95 -16.28 5.34 5.20
C LEU A 95 -15.87 3.87 5.22
N LYS A 96 -16.69 3.02 4.61
CA LYS A 96 -16.37 1.60 4.44
C LYS A 96 -15.24 1.43 3.42
N ALA A 97 -14.08 0.94 3.85
CA ALA A 97 -12.95 0.69 2.98
C ALA A 97 -13.28 -0.35 1.90
N LYS A 98 -12.98 0.01 0.65
CA LYS A 98 -13.15 -0.83 -0.55
C LYS A 98 -11.83 -1.22 -1.19
N VAL A 99 -10.77 -0.50 -0.87
CA VAL A 99 -9.44 -0.71 -1.43
C VAL A 99 -8.42 -0.73 -0.29
N MET A 100 -7.63 -1.79 -0.19
CA MET A 100 -6.50 -1.84 0.74
C MET A 100 -5.29 -1.19 0.08
N VAL A 101 -4.54 -0.36 0.79
CA VAL A 101 -3.31 0.25 0.29
C VAL A 101 -2.13 -0.17 1.16
N SER A 102 -1.18 -0.90 0.55
CA SER A 102 0.13 -1.19 1.15
C SER A 102 1.17 -0.21 0.63
N HIS A 103 2.00 0.26 1.54
CA HIS A 103 2.91 1.37 1.31
C HIS A 103 4.06 1.35 2.33
N ALA A 104 5.12 2.12 2.09
CA ALA A 104 6.30 2.14 2.96
C ALA A 104 6.32 3.35 3.90
N TRP A 105 6.67 3.16 5.18
CA TRP A 105 6.69 4.26 6.16
C TRP A 105 7.72 5.36 5.88
N ASP A 106 8.82 4.99 5.25
CA ASP A 106 9.95 5.89 4.98
C ASP A 106 9.91 6.40 3.53
N GLU A 107 8.78 6.23 2.83
CA GLU A 107 8.56 6.86 1.53
C GLU A 107 8.21 8.35 1.65
N TYR A 108 8.55 9.14 0.64
CA TYR A 108 8.06 10.51 0.55
C TYR A 108 6.55 10.55 0.33
N TYR A 109 5.85 11.27 1.19
CA TYR A 109 4.39 11.30 1.18
C TYR A 109 3.81 11.89 -0.12
N ARG A 110 4.50 12.87 -0.70
CA ARG A 110 4.11 13.44 -1.99
C ARG A 110 4.09 12.39 -3.10
N ASP A 111 5.12 11.55 -3.15
CA ASP A 111 5.24 10.51 -4.16
C ASP A 111 4.19 9.43 -3.95
N PHE A 112 3.93 9.07 -2.70
CA PHE A 112 2.81 8.20 -2.31
C PHE A 112 1.46 8.75 -2.79
N ALA A 113 1.14 10.00 -2.47
CA ALA A 113 -0.14 10.62 -2.82
C ALA A 113 -0.34 10.73 -4.34
N LEU A 114 0.72 11.07 -5.09
CA LEU A 114 0.67 11.14 -6.55
C LEU A 114 0.55 9.76 -7.20
N ALA A 115 1.23 8.73 -6.67
CA ALA A 115 1.04 7.35 -7.11
C ALA A 115 -0.40 6.88 -6.86
N LEU A 116 -0.95 7.18 -5.68
CA LEU A 116 -2.33 6.83 -5.34
C LEU A 116 -3.33 7.53 -6.25
N GLN A 117 -3.13 8.82 -6.55
CA GLN A 117 -3.96 9.57 -7.50
C GLN A 117 -3.86 8.97 -8.91
N LYS A 118 -2.65 8.62 -9.38
CA LYS A 118 -2.43 7.96 -10.67
C LYS A 118 -3.14 6.61 -10.76
N ALA A 119 -3.34 5.91 -9.64
CA ALA A 119 -4.10 4.66 -9.62
C ALA A 119 -5.56 4.85 -10.03
N GLY A 120 -6.09 6.08 -9.99
CA GLY A 120 -7.41 6.42 -10.53
C GLY A 120 -8.58 5.75 -9.80
N ARG A 121 -8.33 5.17 -8.62
CA ARG A 121 -9.38 4.60 -7.77
C ARG A 121 -9.95 5.68 -6.85
N PRO A 122 -11.28 5.75 -6.65
CA PRO A 122 -11.88 6.76 -5.78
C PRO A 122 -11.81 6.42 -4.28
N GLY A 123 -11.44 5.18 -3.92
CA GLY A 123 -11.55 4.68 -2.54
C GLY A 123 -12.99 4.32 -2.16
N PRO A 124 -13.36 4.32 -0.87
CA PRO A 124 -12.51 4.65 0.27
C PRO A 124 -11.36 3.65 0.48
N PHE A 125 -10.20 4.16 0.89
CA PHE A 125 -8.99 3.39 1.10
C PHE A 125 -8.79 3.03 2.56
N TRP A 126 -8.33 1.80 2.83
CA TRP A 126 -7.69 1.49 4.09
C TRP A 126 -6.17 1.67 3.93
N ILE A 127 -5.60 2.61 4.68
CA ILE A 127 -4.17 2.95 4.63
C ILE A 127 -3.68 2.94 6.07
N CYS A 128 -2.75 2.07 6.44
CA CYS A 128 -2.45 1.80 7.86
C CYS A 128 -2.05 3.06 8.65
N ALA A 129 -1.33 4.00 8.02
CA ALA A 129 -0.95 5.29 8.60
C ALA A 129 -2.14 6.18 9.02
N PHE A 130 -3.27 6.09 8.31
CA PHE A 130 -4.49 6.86 8.60
C PHE A 130 -5.56 6.03 9.32
N ALA A 131 -5.60 4.72 9.08
CA ALA A 131 -6.63 3.83 9.60
C ALA A 131 -6.38 3.42 11.05
N ILE A 132 -5.13 3.10 11.41
CA ILE A 132 -4.77 2.65 12.76
C ILE A 132 -4.66 3.86 13.70
N TYR A 133 -5.09 3.72 14.95
CA TYR A 133 -4.85 4.69 16.00
C TYR A 133 -3.36 4.74 16.34
N GLN A 134 -2.69 5.80 15.87
CA GLN A 134 -1.24 6.01 15.99
C GLN A 134 -0.74 6.59 17.34
N PRO A 135 -1.53 7.39 18.11
CA PRO A 135 -1.00 8.03 19.32
C PRO A 135 -0.52 7.09 20.43
N GLU A 136 -1.11 5.90 20.56
CA GLU A 136 -0.83 4.93 21.64
C GLU A 136 -0.97 5.47 23.07
N ASP A 137 -1.66 6.60 23.26
CA ASP A 137 -1.91 7.26 24.55
C ASP A 137 -3.12 6.67 25.31
N ILE A 138 -3.87 5.76 24.67
CA ILE A 138 -4.99 5.01 25.25
C ILE A 138 -4.55 3.55 25.45
N PRO A 139 -4.38 3.08 26.70
CA PRO A 139 -3.82 1.75 27.00
C PRO A 139 -4.57 0.58 26.37
N GLU A 140 -5.89 0.66 26.21
CA GLU A 140 -6.76 -0.33 25.58
C GLU A 140 -6.73 -0.31 24.04
N LEU A 141 -6.13 0.71 23.44
CA LEU A 141 -6.13 0.95 21.99
C LEU A 141 -4.71 1.21 21.45
N THR A 142 -3.72 0.45 21.92
CA THR A 142 -2.36 0.51 21.35
C THR A 142 -2.33 -0.08 19.94
N ILE A 143 -1.25 0.15 19.18
CA ILE A 143 -1.10 -0.43 17.84
C ILE A 143 -1.12 -1.97 17.94
N ALA A 144 -0.37 -2.54 18.89
CA ALA A 144 -0.34 -3.99 19.10
C ALA A 144 -1.73 -4.58 19.41
N LYS A 145 -2.58 -3.86 20.16
CA LYS A 145 -3.95 -4.30 20.46
C LYS A 145 -4.85 -4.25 19.23
N GLN A 146 -4.69 -3.25 18.37
CA GLN A 146 -5.43 -3.17 17.10
C GLN A 146 -4.96 -4.23 16.10
N LEU A 147 -3.65 -4.50 16.01
CA LEU A 147 -3.14 -5.58 15.17
C LEU A 147 -3.61 -6.96 15.65
N GLY A 148 -3.79 -7.11 16.96
CA GLY A 148 -4.19 -8.35 17.58
C GLY A 148 -3.02 -9.35 17.66
N PRO A 149 -3.24 -10.52 18.29
CA PRO A 149 -2.19 -11.51 18.53
C PRO A 149 -1.78 -12.30 17.29
N ASP A 150 -2.58 -12.24 16.22
CA ASP A 150 -2.40 -13.01 15.00
C ASP A 150 -2.51 -12.08 13.78
N PRO A 151 -1.41 -11.84 13.06
CA PRO A 151 -1.42 -11.03 11.84
C PRO A 151 -2.46 -11.48 10.81
N SER A 152 -2.76 -12.79 10.72
CA SER A 152 -3.77 -13.31 9.78
C SER A 152 -5.21 -12.92 10.14
N ARG A 153 -5.42 -12.41 11.37
CA ARG A 153 -6.71 -11.92 11.90
C ARG A 153 -6.68 -10.43 12.24
N GLY A 154 -5.62 -9.74 11.83
CA GLY A 154 -5.45 -8.30 12.04
C GLY A 154 -6.34 -7.46 11.11
N PRO A 155 -6.24 -6.13 11.21
CA PRO A 155 -7.16 -5.22 10.53
C PRO A 155 -7.05 -5.28 9.01
N PHE A 156 -5.83 -5.42 8.46
CA PHE A 156 -5.64 -5.53 7.02
C PHE A 156 -6.28 -6.81 6.45
N SER A 157 -6.20 -7.94 7.16
CA SER A 157 -6.82 -9.21 6.75
C SER A 157 -8.34 -9.11 6.74
N ALA A 158 -8.93 -8.44 7.74
CA ALA A 158 -10.36 -8.15 7.77
C ALA A 158 -10.78 -7.32 6.55
N VAL A 159 -10.00 -6.28 6.19
CA VAL A 159 -10.28 -5.44 5.02
C VAL A 159 -10.12 -6.20 3.71
N LEU A 160 -9.08 -7.01 3.56
CA LEU A 160 -8.83 -7.76 2.32
C LEU A 160 -10.00 -8.69 1.96
N LYS A 161 -10.71 -9.26 2.94
CA LYS A 161 -11.87 -10.14 2.67
C LYS A 161 -13.01 -9.44 1.93
N SER A 162 -13.12 -8.12 2.03
CA SER A 162 -14.18 -7.33 1.38
C SER A 162 -13.63 -6.29 0.40
N ALA A 163 -12.32 -6.29 0.13
CA ALA A 163 -11.68 -5.31 -0.74
C ALA A 163 -11.82 -5.72 -2.21
N ASP A 164 -12.11 -4.75 -3.08
CA ASP A 164 -12.18 -4.95 -4.53
C ASP A 164 -10.78 -5.13 -5.14
N ALA A 165 -9.77 -4.55 -4.49
CA ALA A 165 -8.37 -4.63 -4.87
C ALA A 165 -7.44 -4.23 -3.72
N MET A 166 -6.19 -4.63 -3.85
CA MET A 166 -5.07 -4.12 -3.08
C MET A 166 -4.18 -3.27 -3.99
N LEU A 167 -3.87 -2.05 -3.57
CA LEU A 167 -2.89 -1.18 -4.20
C LEU A 167 -1.56 -1.28 -3.46
N CYS A 168 -0.49 -1.54 -4.20
CA CYS A 168 0.88 -1.49 -3.68
C CYS A 168 1.57 -0.26 -4.24
N ILE A 169 1.80 0.74 -3.39
CA ILE A 169 2.42 1.99 -3.79
C ILE A 169 3.94 1.84 -3.68
N VAL A 170 4.62 2.02 -4.82
CA VAL A 170 6.08 1.85 -4.92
C VAL A 170 6.70 3.20 -5.23
N THR A 171 7.66 3.60 -4.41
CA THR A 171 8.36 4.88 -4.54
C THR A 171 9.87 4.66 -4.65
N THR A 172 10.59 5.68 -5.07
CA THR A 172 12.05 5.60 -5.25
C THR A 172 12.82 5.76 -3.95
N SER A 173 12.17 6.27 -2.90
CA SER A 173 12.83 6.54 -1.61
C SER A 173 12.81 5.34 -0.66
N CYS A 174 11.95 4.35 -0.90
CA CYS A 174 11.89 3.14 -0.08
C CYS A 174 11.47 1.92 -0.91
N ASP A 175 12.24 0.83 -0.78
CA ASP A 175 11.90 -0.45 -1.39
C ASP A 175 10.81 -1.16 -0.58
N ILE A 176 9.61 -1.27 -1.15
CA ILE A 176 8.47 -1.95 -0.52
C ILE A 176 8.75 -3.43 -0.25
N TYR A 177 9.59 -4.08 -1.07
CA TYR A 177 9.91 -5.50 -0.92
C TYR A 177 10.83 -5.77 0.28
N ALA A 178 11.53 -4.73 0.76
CA ALA A 178 12.30 -4.79 2.00
C ALA A 178 11.44 -4.61 3.27
N ARG A 179 10.13 -4.38 3.14
CA ARG A 179 9.20 -4.17 4.26
C ARG A 179 8.37 -5.43 4.51
N MET A 180 8.60 -6.07 5.67
CA MET A 180 7.98 -7.36 6.01
C MET A 180 6.44 -7.29 6.00
N TRP A 181 5.85 -6.22 6.55
CA TRP A 181 4.40 -6.01 6.48
C TRP A 181 3.89 -5.96 5.04
N CYS A 182 4.55 -5.19 4.16
CA CYS A 182 4.07 -5.01 2.79
C CYS A 182 4.09 -6.31 1.98
N VAL A 183 5.17 -7.09 2.08
CA VAL A 183 5.26 -8.39 1.38
C VAL A 183 4.27 -9.41 1.92
N PHE A 184 4.02 -9.40 3.24
CA PHE A 184 3.02 -10.26 3.86
C PHE A 184 1.60 -9.88 3.46
N GLU A 185 1.29 -8.58 3.39
CA GLU A 185 0.01 -8.05 2.91
C GLU A 185 -0.24 -8.45 1.44
N MET A 186 0.76 -8.26 0.56
CA MET A 186 0.68 -8.64 -0.86
C MET A 186 0.31 -10.12 -1.03
N TYR A 187 1.02 -10.97 -0.31
CA TYR A 187 0.77 -12.40 -0.36
C TYR A 187 -0.59 -12.78 0.21
N THR A 188 -0.98 -12.19 1.33
CA THR A 188 -2.30 -12.44 1.93
C THR A 188 -3.41 -12.08 0.94
N ALA A 189 -3.31 -10.94 0.26
CA ALA A 189 -4.26 -10.53 -0.78
C ALA A 189 -4.35 -11.55 -1.92
N LEU A 190 -3.20 -12.02 -2.43
CA LEU A 190 -3.16 -13.07 -3.47
C LEU A 190 -3.81 -14.38 -3.00
N GLN A 191 -3.58 -14.79 -1.74
CA GLN A 191 -4.17 -16.02 -1.19
C GLN A 191 -5.70 -15.95 -1.07
N VAL A 192 -6.26 -14.77 -0.77
CA VAL A 192 -7.72 -14.58 -0.69
C VAL A 192 -8.34 -14.15 -2.01
N GLY A 193 -7.58 -14.16 -3.12
CA GLY A 193 -8.08 -13.84 -4.46
C GLY A 193 -8.34 -12.35 -4.70
N VAL A 194 -7.78 -11.46 -3.88
CA VAL A 194 -7.87 -10.01 -4.09
C VAL A 194 -6.81 -9.58 -5.11
N PRO A 195 -7.19 -8.89 -6.20
CA PRO A 195 -6.24 -8.41 -7.19
C PRO A 195 -5.21 -7.46 -6.56
N VAL A 196 -3.92 -7.77 -6.72
CA VAL A 196 -2.80 -6.91 -6.33
C VAL A 196 -2.37 -6.06 -7.53
N GLN A 197 -2.47 -4.75 -7.40
CA GLN A 197 -2.08 -3.79 -8.43
C GLN A 197 -0.96 -2.89 -7.91
N MET A 198 0.15 -2.84 -8.63
CA MET A 198 1.29 -2.00 -8.25
C MET A 198 1.20 -0.65 -8.97
N PHE A 199 1.51 0.43 -8.26
CA PHE A 199 1.55 1.78 -8.82
C PHE A 199 2.84 2.45 -8.39
N ALA A 200 3.65 2.81 -9.37
CA ALA A 200 4.86 3.58 -9.15
C ALA A 200 4.66 5.05 -9.49
N PHE A 201 5.15 5.93 -8.60
CA PHE A 201 5.39 7.32 -8.97
C PHE A 201 6.78 7.45 -9.58
N ALA A 202 6.83 7.85 -10.85
CA ALA A 202 8.05 8.26 -11.50
C ALA A 202 8.04 9.79 -11.61
N ILE A 203 9.04 10.46 -11.03
CA ILE A 203 9.26 11.88 -11.30
C ILE A 203 9.55 12.01 -12.79
N SER A 204 8.63 12.60 -13.54
CA SER A 204 8.94 13.05 -14.89
C SER A 204 9.90 14.23 -14.78
N PRO A 205 11.11 14.17 -15.36
CA PRO A 205 12.06 15.26 -15.28
C PRO A 205 11.58 16.56 -15.94
N ALA A 206 10.47 16.52 -16.69
CA ALA A 206 9.85 17.70 -17.29
C ALA A 206 9.35 18.76 -16.27
N GLY A 207 9.24 18.42 -14.98
CA GLY A 207 8.83 19.36 -13.92
C GLY A 207 9.98 20.04 -13.18
N MET A 208 11.24 19.66 -13.41
CA MET A 208 12.41 20.20 -12.73
C MET A 208 13.27 21.01 -13.72
N PRO A 209 13.48 22.32 -13.50
CA PRO A 209 14.37 23.12 -14.32
C PRO A 209 15.78 22.49 -14.34
N GLY A 210 16.21 22.03 -15.51
CA GLY A 210 17.57 21.52 -15.73
C GLY A 210 17.73 20.01 -15.86
N ILE A 211 16.68 19.20 -15.65
CA ILE A 211 16.79 17.76 -15.97
C ILE A 211 16.50 17.54 -17.45
N ARG A 212 17.42 16.87 -18.15
CA ARG A 212 17.37 16.68 -19.59
C ARG A 212 16.17 15.81 -19.97
N ALA A 213 15.45 16.22 -21.02
CA ALA A 213 14.46 15.40 -21.71
C ALA A 213 15.16 14.17 -22.32
N GLY A 214 15.32 13.12 -21.51
CA GLY A 214 16.15 11.95 -21.82
C GLY A 214 16.46 11.08 -20.59
N GLU A 215 16.35 11.61 -19.36
CA GLU A 215 16.31 10.76 -18.15
C GLU A 215 14.96 10.04 -18.08
N LEU A 216 14.90 8.93 -18.79
CA LEU A 216 13.79 7.99 -18.85
C LEU A 216 13.47 7.45 -17.44
N THR A 217 12.19 7.51 -17.09
CA THR A 217 11.50 6.65 -16.10
C THR A 217 12.36 6.19 -14.92
N ASN A 218 12.43 7.01 -13.87
CA ASN A 218 12.71 6.53 -12.53
C ASN A 218 11.49 5.73 -12.06
N ASP A 219 11.30 4.53 -12.63
CA ASP A 219 10.27 3.58 -12.23
C ASP A 219 10.92 2.60 -11.25
N PRO A 220 10.68 2.75 -9.94
CA PRO A 220 11.32 1.94 -8.92
C PRO A 220 11.01 0.43 -9.06
N ILE A 221 9.90 0.05 -9.68
CA ILE A 221 9.59 -1.37 -9.90
C ILE A 221 10.52 -1.93 -10.97
N LYS A 222 10.66 -1.23 -12.10
CA LYS A 222 11.62 -1.60 -13.14
C LYS A 222 13.06 -1.58 -12.61
N ASP A 223 13.44 -0.56 -11.84
CA ASP A 223 14.81 -0.42 -11.29
C ASP A 223 15.18 -1.52 -10.29
N THR A 224 14.20 -2.10 -9.60
CA THR A 224 14.42 -3.20 -8.64
C THR A 224 14.39 -4.58 -9.30
N CYS A 225 14.10 -4.69 -10.60
CA CYS A 225 13.96 -5.97 -11.29
C CYS A 225 15.26 -6.76 -11.44
N GLU A 226 16.43 -6.12 -11.38
CA GLU A 226 17.73 -6.82 -11.48
C GLU A 226 17.93 -7.82 -10.33
N LYS A 227 17.39 -7.50 -9.15
CA LYS A 227 17.46 -8.34 -7.96
C LYS A 227 16.20 -9.20 -7.84
N ALA A 228 16.40 -10.47 -7.53
CA ALA A 228 15.30 -11.34 -7.11
C ALA A 228 14.70 -10.79 -5.82
N ILE A 229 13.40 -11.00 -5.64
CA ILE A 229 12.74 -10.73 -4.36
C ILE A 229 13.36 -11.64 -3.28
N ASP A 230 13.70 -11.07 -2.13
CA ASP A 230 14.21 -11.78 -0.94
C ASP A 230 13.42 -11.31 0.28
N THR A 231 12.23 -11.85 0.46
CA THR A 231 11.33 -11.53 1.57
C THR A 231 11.87 -12.00 2.91
N LYS A 232 12.81 -12.95 2.93
CA LYS A 232 13.48 -13.38 4.17
C LYS A 232 14.29 -12.23 4.77
N SER A 233 14.89 -11.39 3.93
CA SER A 233 15.65 -10.20 4.35
C SER A 233 14.77 -9.01 4.78
N ALA A 234 13.47 -9.01 4.43
CA ALA A 234 12.55 -7.92 4.73
C ALA A 234 12.37 -7.72 6.24
N ARG A 235 12.10 -6.48 6.68
CA ARG A 235 12.00 -6.08 8.10
C ARG A 235 10.76 -5.26 8.39
N CYS A 236 10.21 -5.37 9.61
CA CYS A 236 9.16 -4.45 10.07
C CYS A 236 9.77 -3.11 10.51
N GLY A 237 10.92 -3.18 11.20
CA GLY A 237 11.66 -2.03 11.73
C GLY A 237 13.04 -1.84 11.09
N HIS A 238 13.91 -1.09 11.76
CA HIS A 238 15.25 -0.81 11.28
C HIS A 238 16.11 -2.10 11.23
N PRO A 239 16.80 -2.42 10.11
CA PRO A 239 17.53 -3.69 9.98
C PRO A 239 18.62 -3.93 11.02
N SER A 240 19.22 -2.86 11.57
CA SER A 240 20.23 -2.99 12.64
C SER A 240 19.66 -3.25 14.03
N GLN A 241 18.35 -3.17 14.22
CA GLN A 241 17.69 -3.44 15.50
C GLN A 241 17.21 -4.90 15.57
N PRO A 242 17.02 -5.46 16.77
CA PRO A 242 16.37 -6.76 16.94
C PRO A 242 14.99 -6.80 16.29
N GLN A 243 14.52 -8.01 15.96
CA GLN A 243 13.16 -8.21 15.47
C GLN A 243 12.16 -7.82 16.55
N ASN A 244 11.19 -6.98 16.19
CA ASN A 244 10.06 -6.67 17.06
C ASN A 244 9.05 -7.83 17.06
N ASP A 245 8.04 -7.73 17.92
CA ASP A 245 7.09 -8.85 18.11
C ASP A 245 6.20 -9.08 16.87
N ASP A 246 5.84 -8.01 16.16
CA ASP A 246 5.15 -8.09 14.87
C ASP A 246 5.96 -8.89 13.84
N GLU A 247 7.25 -8.59 13.69
CA GLU A 247 8.11 -9.29 12.75
C GLU A 247 8.23 -10.78 13.11
N LYS A 248 8.38 -11.11 14.40
CA LYS A 248 8.41 -12.51 14.84
C LYS A 248 7.09 -13.22 14.53
N ALA A 249 5.95 -12.57 14.75
CA ALA A 249 4.63 -13.12 14.49
C ALA A 249 4.41 -13.37 12.98
N ILE A 250 4.79 -12.42 12.12
CA ILE A 250 4.69 -12.56 10.67
C ILE A 250 5.62 -13.67 10.16
N ARG A 251 6.87 -13.69 10.61
CA ARG A 251 7.83 -14.73 10.22
C ARG A 251 7.36 -16.12 10.62
N LYS A 252 6.82 -16.27 11.84
CA LYS A 252 6.20 -17.52 12.28
C LYS A 252 5.07 -17.96 11.36
N ASN A 253 4.21 -17.02 10.91
CA ASN A 253 3.16 -17.33 9.93
C ASN A 253 3.77 -17.79 8.61
N ILE A 254 4.75 -17.06 8.07
CA ILE A 254 5.41 -17.40 6.80
C ILE A 254 6.10 -18.77 6.87
N GLU A 255 6.81 -19.06 7.95
CA GLU A 255 7.54 -20.32 8.18
C GLU A 255 6.62 -21.53 8.35
N ALA A 256 5.36 -21.31 8.75
CA ALA A 256 4.36 -22.37 8.84
C ALA A 256 3.71 -22.71 7.48
N MET A 257 3.86 -21.87 6.46
CA MET A 257 3.26 -22.09 5.14
C MET A 257 4.07 -23.10 4.32
N PRO A 258 3.43 -23.93 3.48
CA PRO A 258 4.15 -24.73 2.48
C PRO A 258 5.04 -23.83 1.61
N GLY A 259 6.31 -24.21 1.44
CA GLY A 259 7.30 -23.45 0.67
C GLY A 259 7.85 -22.18 1.35
N SER A 260 7.22 -21.72 2.44
CA SER A 260 7.68 -20.60 3.27
C SER A 260 8.04 -19.35 2.44
N TYR A 261 9.22 -18.75 2.66
CA TYR A 261 9.68 -17.56 1.95
C TYR A 261 9.78 -17.77 0.42
N THR A 262 10.06 -18.98 -0.07
CA THR A 262 10.12 -19.24 -1.52
C THR A 262 8.78 -19.00 -2.19
N THR A 263 7.70 -19.54 -1.60
CA THR A 263 6.34 -19.31 -2.11
C THR A 263 5.93 -17.84 -2.02
N LEU A 264 6.39 -17.14 -0.98
CA LEU A 264 6.18 -15.71 -0.82
C LEU A 264 6.89 -14.90 -1.92
N ASP A 265 8.17 -15.18 -2.15
CA ASP A 265 9.01 -14.54 -3.17
C ASP A 265 8.43 -14.75 -4.58
N GLU A 266 8.03 -15.99 -4.91
CA GLU A 266 7.44 -16.34 -6.20
C GLU A 266 6.12 -15.59 -6.45
N ALA A 267 5.23 -15.52 -5.45
CA ALA A 267 3.95 -14.82 -5.58
C ALA A 267 4.15 -13.31 -5.84
N ILE A 268 5.11 -12.69 -5.17
CA ILE A 268 5.40 -11.26 -5.33
C ILE A 268 6.12 -10.99 -6.66
N GLU A 269 7.02 -11.89 -7.09
CA GLU A 269 7.64 -11.83 -8.42
C GLU A 269 6.59 -11.90 -9.53
N LEU A 270 5.54 -12.72 -9.38
CA LEU A 270 4.43 -12.78 -10.34
C LEU A 270 3.65 -11.47 -10.39
N ALA A 271 3.36 -10.86 -9.22
CA ALA A 271 2.69 -9.56 -9.18
C ALA A 271 3.55 -8.45 -9.82
N ARG A 272 4.87 -8.47 -9.58
CA ARG A 272 5.84 -7.57 -10.24
C ARG A 272 5.89 -7.79 -11.74
N LEU A 273 5.93 -9.05 -12.21
CA LEU A 273 5.92 -9.38 -13.63
C LEU A 273 4.65 -8.87 -14.31
N GLN A 274 3.49 -9.03 -13.66
CA GLN A 274 2.23 -8.52 -14.17
C GLN A 274 2.27 -7.00 -14.37
N TYR A 275 2.77 -6.25 -13.37
CA TYR A 275 2.95 -4.79 -13.49
C TYR A 275 3.80 -4.40 -14.71
N LEU A 276 4.94 -5.08 -14.91
CA LEU A 276 5.82 -4.77 -16.04
C LEU A 276 5.13 -5.02 -17.39
N LYS A 277 4.38 -6.13 -17.50
CA LYS A 277 3.61 -6.48 -18.70
C LYS A 277 2.50 -5.48 -18.98
N ASP A 278 1.75 -5.09 -17.95
CA ASP A 278 0.68 -4.09 -18.07
C ASP A 278 1.25 -2.73 -18.49
N THR A 279 2.39 -2.34 -17.91
CA THR A 279 3.06 -1.08 -18.26
C THR A 279 3.60 -1.10 -19.68
N LEU A 280 4.22 -2.22 -20.12
CA LEU A 280 4.68 -2.39 -21.51
C LEU A 280 3.53 -2.22 -22.52
N ASN A 281 2.34 -2.70 -22.18
CA ASN A 281 1.15 -2.64 -23.01
C ASN A 281 0.34 -1.34 -22.85
N SER A 282 0.72 -0.47 -21.92
CA SER A 282 -0.04 0.76 -21.62
C SER A 282 0.09 1.80 -22.73
N GLN A 283 -1.00 2.53 -22.99
CA GLN A 283 -1.01 3.63 -23.96
C GLN A 283 0.01 4.72 -23.60
N ASP A 284 0.19 5.02 -22.31
CA ASP A 284 1.20 5.98 -21.83
C ASP A 284 2.61 5.61 -22.31
N LEU A 285 3.02 4.35 -22.16
CA LEU A 285 4.35 3.92 -22.60
C LEU A 285 4.47 3.98 -24.14
N GLN A 286 3.40 3.63 -24.86
CA GLN A 286 3.39 3.71 -26.33
C GLN A 286 3.51 5.16 -26.83
N ASP A 287 2.76 6.09 -26.24
CA ASP A 287 2.81 7.51 -26.57
C ASP A 287 4.20 8.09 -26.31
N ARG A 288 4.82 7.71 -25.18
CA ARG A 288 6.18 8.12 -24.82
C ARG A 288 7.23 7.57 -25.78
N ALA A 289 7.14 6.28 -26.14
CA ALA A 289 8.02 5.69 -27.15
C ALA A 289 7.90 6.44 -28.50
N ALA A 290 6.68 6.80 -28.90
CA ALA A 290 6.44 7.59 -30.10
C ALA A 290 7.07 9.00 -30.03
N MET A 291 7.00 9.67 -28.87
CA MET A 291 7.61 11.00 -28.67
C MET A 291 9.15 11.00 -28.70
N LEU A 292 9.76 9.88 -28.34
CA LEU A 292 11.22 9.71 -28.31
C LEU A 292 11.79 9.19 -29.64
N LYS A 293 10.94 8.69 -30.54
CA LYS A 293 11.36 8.14 -31.83
C LYS A 293 12.18 9.16 -32.63
N GLY A 294 13.41 8.77 -32.97
CA GLY A 294 14.35 9.59 -33.75
C GLY A 294 15.14 10.63 -32.94
N ARG A 295 14.97 10.69 -31.61
CA ARG A 295 15.84 11.51 -30.76
C ARG A 295 17.17 10.75 -30.53
N PRO A 296 18.32 11.40 -30.72
CA PRO A 296 19.61 10.77 -30.45
C PRO A 296 19.80 10.55 -28.94
N PHE A 297 20.41 9.42 -28.57
CA PHE A 297 20.79 9.06 -27.19
C PHE A 297 19.65 8.80 -26.19
N THR A 298 18.45 8.44 -26.66
CA THR A 298 17.37 7.95 -25.78
C THR A 298 17.07 6.48 -26.09
N GLU A 299 17.18 5.61 -25.08
CA GLU A 299 16.72 4.22 -25.19
C GLU A 299 15.21 4.17 -25.44
N ASP A 300 14.74 3.18 -26.20
CA ASP A 300 13.31 2.96 -26.37
C ASP A 300 12.75 2.43 -25.04
N PRO A 301 11.82 3.14 -24.37
CA PRO A 301 11.27 2.68 -23.10
C PRO A 301 10.65 1.28 -23.20
N ARG A 302 10.19 0.84 -24.37
CA ARG A 302 9.64 -0.51 -24.55
C ARG A 302 10.71 -1.59 -24.44
N GLU A 303 11.90 -1.35 -24.98
CA GLU A 303 13.03 -2.28 -24.90
C GLU A 303 13.49 -2.44 -23.45
N VAL A 304 13.52 -1.34 -22.69
CA VAL A 304 13.83 -1.34 -21.26
C VAL A 304 12.86 -2.24 -20.46
N TYR A 305 11.55 -2.11 -20.70
CA TYR A 305 10.55 -2.96 -20.04
C TYR A 305 10.61 -4.42 -20.51
N GLN A 306 10.89 -4.68 -21.80
CA GLN A 306 11.08 -6.03 -22.32
C GLN A 306 12.29 -6.73 -21.65
N GLN A 307 13.38 -6.00 -21.41
CA GLN A 307 14.54 -6.52 -20.69
C GLN A 307 14.20 -6.83 -19.23
N ALA A 308 13.47 -5.93 -18.54
CA ALA A 308 13.02 -6.16 -17.17
C ALA A 308 12.11 -7.41 -17.07
N ILE A 309 11.16 -7.55 -17.98
CA ILE A 309 10.28 -8.74 -18.10
C ILE A 309 11.13 -10.01 -18.29
N SER A 310 12.05 -10.00 -19.25
CA SER A 310 12.92 -11.16 -19.54
C SER A 310 13.76 -11.55 -18.31
N THR A 311 14.20 -10.56 -17.54
CA THR A 311 15.00 -10.76 -16.32
C THR A 311 14.19 -11.47 -15.24
N VAL A 312 12.93 -11.07 -15.05
CA VAL A 312 12.02 -11.70 -14.08
C VAL A 312 11.57 -13.09 -14.57
N GLU A 313 11.22 -13.23 -15.85
CA GLU A 313 10.80 -14.52 -16.44
C GLU A 313 11.89 -15.60 -16.36
N ALA A 314 13.16 -15.22 -16.54
CA ALA A 314 14.29 -16.15 -16.44
C ALA A 314 14.39 -16.86 -15.07
N ARG A 315 13.83 -16.28 -14.01
CA ARG A 315 13.81 -16.88 -12.66
C ARG A 315 12.82 -18.05 -12.55
N PHE A 316 11.74 -18.00 -13.31
CA PHE A 316 10.72 -19.07 -13.34
C PHE A 316 11.12 -20.24 -14.25
N CYS A 317 11.97 -19.99 -15.25
CA CYS A 317 12.45 -21.04 -16.18
C CYS A 317 13.35 -22.10 -15.50
N GLY A 318 13.84 -21.86 -14.28
CA GLY A 318 14.66 -22.80 -13.51
C GLY A 318 13.89 -23.69 -12.54
N THR A 319 12.72 -23.25 -12.07
CA THR A 319 11.92 -23.90 -11.02
C THR A 319 10.85 -24.86 -11.55
N LEU A 320 10.52 -24.78 -12.84
CA LEU A 320 9.57 -25.68 -13.52
C LEU A 320 10.27 -26.83 -14.27
N ARG A 321 11.29 -27.46 -13.68
CA ARG A 321 11.69 -28.80 -14.14
C ARG A 321 10.92 -29.84 -13.33
N PRO A 322 10.12 -30.71 -13.98
CA PRO A 322 9.38 -31.78 -13.31
C PRO A 322 10.31 -32.76 -12.59
#